data_AF-A0A1E4J5P5-F1
#
_entry.id   AF-A0A1E4J5P5-F1
#
_cell.length_a   1.000
_cell.length_b   1.000
_cell.length_c   1.000
_cell.angle_alpha   90.00
_cell.angle_beta   90.00
_cell.angle_gamma   90.00
#
_symmetry.space_group_name_H-M   'P 1'
#
loop_
_entity.id
_entity.type
_entity.pdbx_description
1 polymer ?
#
loop_
_entity_poly.entity_id
_entity_poly.type
_entity_poly.pdbx_seq_one_letter_code
_entity_poly.pdbx_strand_id
1 'polypeptide(L)'
;MHPFTSVEAAIAAVDALDGELEKFELAVADSLQDYLGVQMAQITDSALARGWEPVSFTQKDGFRLYRYEAMRTYTRRGKRR
;
A
#
# COMPACT_ATOMS: atom_id res chain seq x y z
N MET A 1 3.98 17.43 0.66
CA MET A 1 3.98 15.95 0.55
C MET A 1 4.49 15.60 -0.83
N HIS A 2 5.49 14.74 -0.94
CA HIS A 2 6.06 14.36 -2.23
C HIS A 2 5.52 12.99 -2.63
N PRO A 3 4.76 12.87 -3.73
CA PRO A 3 4.25 11.59 -4.17
C PRO A 3 5.39 10.72 -4.74
N PHE A 4 5.30 9.43 -4.51
CA PHE A 4 6.14 8.45 -5.18
C PHE A 4 5.74 8.39 -6.65
N THR A 5 6.75 8.53 -7.52
CA THR A 5 6.60 8.50 -8.99
C THR A 5 7.17 7.23 -9.60
N SER A 6 7.71 6.32 -8.78
CA SER A 6 8.17 4.99 -9.19
C SER A 6 7.65 3.92 -8.23
N VAL A 7 7.39 2.72 -8.77
CA VAL A 7 6.90 1.57 -8.01
C VAL A 7 7.93 1.15 -6.97
N GLU A 8 9.20 1.12 -7.34
CA GLU A 8 10.29 0.70 -6.45
C GLU A 8 10.43 1.60 -5.23
N ALA A 9 10.27 2.92 -5.40
CA ALA A 9 10.34 3.86 -4.29
C ALA A 9 9.13 3.73 -3.36
N ALA A 10 7.94 3.50 -3.91
CA ALA A 10 6.73 3.24 -3.13
C ALA A 10 6.84 1.93 -2.33
N ILE A 11 7.34 0.85 -2.95
CA ILE A 11 7.59 -0.42 -2.28
C ILE A 11 8.65 -0.25 -1.20
N ALA A 12 9.77 0.42 -1.48
CA ALA A 12 10.81 0.66 -0.49
C ALA A 12 10.29 1.45 0.72
N ALA A 13 9.35 2.38 0.53
CA ALA A 13 8.71 3.10 1.63
C ALA A 13 7.80 2.20 2.48
N VAL A 14 7.08 1.28 1.83
CA VAL A 14 6.30 0.23 2.53
C VAL A 14 7.23 -0.71 3.29
N ASP A 15 8.36 -1.10 2.71
CA ASP A 15 9.35 -2.02 3.29
C ASP A 15 10.20 -1.37 4.40
N ALA A 16 10.39 -0.06 4.37
CA ALA A 16 11.11 0.67 5.42
C ALA A 16 10.27 0.97 6.67
N LEU A 17 8.95 0.77 6.62
CA LEU A 17 8.07 1.07 7.75
C LEU A 17 8.14 -0.03 8.83
N ASP A 18 8.94 0.17 9.87
CA ASP A 18 9.09 -0.79 10.99
C ASP A 18 8.25 -0.45 12.24
N GLY A 19 7.00 0.00 12.07
CA GLY A 19 6.19 0.43 13.21
C GLY A 19 4.71 0.70 12.97
N GLU A 20 4.14 1.58 13.80
CA GLU A 20 2.71 1.88 13.89
C GLU A 20 2.11 2.36 12.57
N LEU A 21 1.20 1.55 12.04
CA LEU A 21 0.44 1.86 10.84
C LEU A 21 -0.50 3.06 10.98
N GLU A 22 -0.80 3.49 12.21
CA GLU A 22 -1.79 4.52 12.53
C GLU A 22 -1.52 5.87 11.86
N LYS A 23 -0.28 6.12 11.42
CA LYS A 23 0.13 7.36 10.73
C LYS A 23 0.67 7.13 9.32
N PHE A 24 0.64 5.89 8.82
CA PHE A 24 1.20 5.60 7.51
C PHE A 24 0.22 5.95 6.39
N GLU A 25 0.63 6.89 5.55
CA GLU A 25 -0.07 7.24 4.33
C GLU A 25 0.93 7.22 3.17
N LEU A 26 0.55 6.57 2.08
CA LEU A 26 1.38 6.45 0.88
C LEU A 26 0.84 7.37 -0.22
N ALA A 27 1.57 8.43 -0.56
CA ALA A 27 1.24 9.27 -1.71
C ALA A 27 1.79 8.64 -2.99
N VAL A 28 0.91 8.25 -3.90
CA VAL A 28 1.25 7.60 -5.17
C VAL A 28 0.83 8.53 -6.30
N ALA A 29 1.78 8.94 -7.15
CA ALA A 29 1.50 9.83 -8.28
C ALA A 29 0.47 9.22 -9.23
N ASP A 30 -0.37 10.06 -9.85
CA ASP A 30 -1.38 9.60 -10.81
C ASP A 30 -0.74 8.90 -12.02
N SER A 31 0.53 9.20 -12.33
CA SER A 31 1.30 8.51 -13.37
C SER A 31 1.52 7.02 -13.11
N LEU A 32 1.44 6.59 -11.84
CA LEU A 32 1.53 5.17 -11.45
C LEU A 32 0.16 4.48 -11.47
N GLN A 33 -0.93 5.21 -11.70
CA GLN A 33 -2.27 4.65 -11.89
C GLN A 33 -2.43 4.22 -13.35
N ASP A 34 -1.75 3.15 -13.75
CA ASP A 34 -1.91 2.61 -15.10
C ASP A 34 -3.32 2.06 -15.32
N TYR A 35 -3.74 2.01 -16.60
CA TYR A 35 -5.09 1.58 -16.98
C TYR A 35 -5.44 0.16 -16.48
N LEU A 36 -4.44 -0.72 -16.33
CA LEU A 36 -4.63 -2.10 -15.88
C LEU A 36 -4.45 -2.25 -14.36
N GLY A 37 -3.95 -1.22 -13.68
CA GLY A 37 -3.64 -1.23 -12.24
C GLY A 37 -2.44 -2.10 -11.86
N VAL A 38 -1.56 -2.44 -12.80
CA VAL A 38 -0.42 -3.34 -12.56
C VAL A 38 0.54 -2.76 -11.52
N GLN A 39 0.88 -1.48 -11.64
CA GLN A 39 1.82 -0.82 -10.74
C GLN A 39 1.25 -0.74 -9.32
N MET A 40 -0.04 -0.43 -9.20
CA MET A 40 -0.74 -0.43 -7.92
C MET A 40 -0.86 -1.83 -7.31
N ALA A 41 -1.03 -2.87 -8.12
CA ALA A 41 -1.05 -4.25 -7.65
C ALA A 41 0.29 -4.62 -7.00
N GLN A 42 1.42 -4.26 -7.62
CA GLN A 42 2.75 -4.52 -7.05
C GLN A 42 2.97 -3.81 -5.70
N ILE A 43 2.61 -2.53 -5.61
CA ILE A 43 2.71 -1.77 -4.35
C ILE A 43 1.81 -2.39 -3.27
N THR A 44 0.60 -2.80 -3.66
CA THR A 44 -0.36 -3.42 -2.75
C THR A 44 0.16 -4.76 -2.26
N ASP A 45 0.64 -5.63 -3.14
CA ASP A 45 1.18 -6.95 -2.79
C ASP A 45 2.30 -6.85 -1.73
N SER A 46 3.20 -5.86 -1.85
CA SER A 46 4.22 -5.59 -0.82
C SER A 46 3.60 -5.22 0.54
N ALA A 47 2.56 -4.38 0.56
CA ALA A 47 1.85 -4.05 1.79
C ALA A 47 1.11 -5.27 2.38
N LEU A 48 0.47 -6.08 1.53
CA LEU A 48 -0.23 -7.30 1.94
C LEU A 48 0.76 -8.32 2.54
N ALA A 49 1.97 -8.44 2.00
CA ALA A 49 3.02 -9.32 2.53
C ALA A 49 3.44 -8.93 3.96
N ARG A 50 3.30 -7.64 4.32
CA ARG A 50 3.50 -7.14 5.69
C ARG A 50 2.25 -7.25 6.58
N GLY A 51 1.14 -7.76 6.03
CA GLY A 51 -0.12 -7.91 6.74
C GLY A 51 -0.93 -6.62 6.80
N TRP A 52 -0.76 -5.71 5.84
CA TRP A 52 -1.49 -4.45 5.77
C TRP A 52 -2.34 -4.40 4.51
N GLU A 53 -3.54 -3.85 4.60
CA GLU A 53 -4.44 -3.69 3.46
C GLU A 53 -4.79 -2.21 3.23
N PRO A 54 -4.85 -1.76 1.97
CA PRO A 54 -5.32 -0.41 1.65
C PRO A 54 -6.83 -0.32 1.96
N VAL A 55 -7.21 0.56 2.87
CA VAL A 55 -8.62 0.71 3.31
C VAL A 55 -9.34 1.86 2.65
N SER A 56 -8.61 2.89 2.24
CA SER A 56 -9.18 4.07 1.61
C SER A 56 -8.10 4.86 0.88
N PHE A 57 -8.53 5.71 -0.05
CA PHE A 57 -7.65 6.69 -0.67
C PHE A 57 -8.32 8.05 -0.73
N THR A 58 -7.50 9.10 -0.67
CA THR A 58 -7.90 10.48 -0.95
C THR A 58 -7.22 10.95 -2.21
N GLN A 59 -7.99 11.31 -3.24
CA GLN A 59 -7.44 11.97 -4.42
C GLN A 59 -6.99 13.39 -4.05
N LYS A 60 -5.75 13.73 -4.40
CA LYS A 60 -5.18 15.07 -4.34
C LYS A 60 -4.74 15.48 -5.73
N ASP A 61 -4.28 16.73 -5.87
CA ASP A 61 -3.82 17.27 -7.16
C ASP A 61 -2.55 16.55 -7.64
N GLY A 62 -2.71 15.69 -8.65
CA GLY A 62 -1.64 14.91 -9.28
C GLY A 62 -1.22 13.61 -8.58
N PHE A 63 -1.89 13.21 -7.48
CA PHE A 63 -1.60 11.97 -6.78
C PHE A 63 -2.74 11.47 -5.87
N ARG A 64 -2.70 10.19 -5.52
CA ARG A 64 -3.60 9.56 -4.55
C ARG A 64 -2.87 9.26 -3.25
N LEU A 65 -3.50 9.59 -2.15
CA LEU A 65 -3.03 9.29 -0.81
C LEU A 65 -3.73 8.04 -0.29
N TYR A 66 -3.02 6.92 -0.21
CA TYR A 66 -3.55 5.66 0.29
C TYR A 66 -3.32 5.52 1.79
N ARG A 67 -4.39 5.15 2.51
CA ARG A 67 -4.32 4.75 3.91
C ARG A 67 -4.41 3.24 4.02
N TYR A 68 -3.57 2.69 4.88
CA TYR A 68 -3.52 1.26 5.16
C TYR A 68 -4.01 0.99 6.58
N GLU A 69 -4.57 -0.19 6.80
CA GLU A 69 -4.84 -0.73 8.14
C GLU A 69 -4.19 -2.10 8.26
N ALA A 70 -3.84 -2.47 9.50
CA ALA A 70 -3.36 -3.80 9.76
C ALA A 70 -4.51 -4.77 9.47
N MET A 71 -4.27 -5.75 8.61
CA MET A 71 -5.24 -6.80 8.36
C MET A 71 -5.61 -7.41 9.70
N ARG A 72 -6.90 -7.28 10.04
CA ARG A 72 -7.44 -8.07 11.14
C ARG A 72 -7.16 -9.52 10.79
N THR A 73 -6.46 -10.21 11.67
CA THR A 73 -6.18 -11.63 11.52
C THR A 73 -7.51 -12.38 11.38
N TYR A 74 -7.97 -12.57 10.14
CA TYR A 74 -8.67 -13.79 9.82
C TYR A 74 -7.63 -14.87 10.02
N THR A 75 -7.57 -15.39 11.25
CA THR A 75 -6.85 -16.59 11.56
C THR A 75 -7.16 -17.57 10.44
N ARG A 76 -6.19 -17.78 9.53
CA ARG A 76 -6.17 -18.97 8.70
C ARG A 76 -5.96 -20.10 9.68
N ARG A 77 -7.05 -20.56 10.30
CA ARG A 77 -7.20 -21.90 10.85
C ARG A 77 -7.28 -22.86 9.65
N GLY A 78 -6.27 -22.79 8.79
CA GLY A 78 -6.02 -23.72 7.71
C GLY A 78 -5.36 -24.94 8.33
N LYS A 79 -6.21 -25.84 8.82
CA LYS A 79 -5.86 -27.19 9.22
C LYS A 79 -5.07 -27.86 8.09
N ARG A 80 -3.75 -27.97 8.24
CA ARG A 80 -2.99 -29.03 7.55
C ARG A 80 -2.91 -30.21 8.51
N ARG A 81 -3.68 -31.24 8.13
CA ARG A 81 -3.60 -32.61 8.63
C ARG A 81 -2.19 -33.16 8.45
#